data_AF-A0A9W8YEW7-F1
#
_entry.id   AF-A0A9W8YEW7-F1
#
_cell.length_a   1.000
_cell.length_b   1.000
_cell.length_c   1.000
_cell.angle_alpha   90.00
_cell.angle_beta   90.00
_cell.angle_gamma   90.00
#
_symmetry.space_group_name_H-M   'P 1'
#
loop_
_entity.id
_entity.type
_entity.pdbx_description
1 polymer ?
#
loop_
_entity_poly.entity_id
_entity_poly.type
_entity_poly.pdbx_seq_one_letter_code
_entity_poly.pdbx_strand_id
1 'polypeptide(L)'
;MPIAEFSIQYTKAGGVDGNSEDGLHNPILKFANLNNWEAMDVQAFIDNSAGEHGNLCKKTKANLGRSIVYECGIPKLGTSAFGLSIYKPVDESPGFTSGWCTMHVVQHQRNEYGIGGEYAFDVIIYDAAGKVIGSTQAAPIDGSSKSLSVSSHLPYTVDLIASGGDADPVVFKYGDQTWQNGDGSHQNTLGNGPENGYEYGDREGDMGFNC
;
A
#
# COMPACT_ATOMS: atom_id res chain seq x y z
N MET A 1 6.71 20.25 5.00
CA MET A 1 5.81 19.19 5.48
C MET A 1 6.66 18.25 6.32
N PRO A 2 6.47 18.15 7.65
CA PRO A 2 7.26 17.23 8.46
C PRO A 2 6.97 15.80 8.02
N ILE A 3 8.02 15.01 7.79
CA ILE A 3 7.91 13.56 7.69
C ILE A 3 7.33 13.09 9.03
N ALA A 4 6.35 12.19 9.00
CA ALA A 4 5.71 11.64 10.19
C ALA A 4 6.74 11.09 11.20
N GLU A 5 6.33 10.85 12.45
CA GLU A 5 7.17 10.15 13.41
C GLU A 5 7.73 8.86 12.81
N PHE A 6 9.02 8.59 13.00
CA PHE A 6 9.69 7.42 12.44
C PHE A 6 10.66 6.78 13.43
N SER A 7 10.94 5.49 13.24
CA SER A 7 12.01 4.78 13.94
C SER A 7 12.86 3.98 12.97
N ILE A 8 14.10 3.71 13.37
CA ILE A 8 15.06 2.91 12.62
C ILE A 8 15.65 1.86 13.56
N GLN A 9 15.60 0.60 13.16
CA GLN A 9 16.26 -0.52 13.84
C GLN A 9 17.19 -1.22 12.86
N TYR A 10 18.42 -1.55 13.25
CA TYR A 10 19.33 -2.33 12.41
C TYR A 10 19.29 -3.80 12.81
N THR A 11 19.17 -4.71 11.85
CA THR A 11 19.06 -6.16 12.12
C THR A 11 20.39 -6.89 12.03
N LYS A 12 21.42 -6.26 11.44
CA LYS A 12 22.74 -6.86 11.28
C LYS A 12 23.86 -5.89 11.63
N ALA A 13 24.98 -6.46 12.05
CA ALA A 13 26.21 -5.74 12.37
C ALA A 13 27.44 -6.47 11.83
N GLY A 14 28.42 -5.71 11.35
CA GLY A 14 29.71 -6.26 10.91
C GLY A 14 30.46 -6.98 12.02
N GLY A 15 31.11 -8.09 11.66
CA GLY A 15 31.86 -8.94 12.60
C GLY A 15 31.00 -9.84 13.48
N VAL A 16 29.67 -9.81 13.33
CA VAL A 16 28.72 -10.73 13.98
C VAL A 16 28.25 -11.78 12.98
N ASP A 17 28.07 -13.03 13.42
CA ASP A 17 27.55 -14.16 12.63
C ASP A 17 28.25 -14.40 11.27
N GLY A 18 29.57 -14.15 11.21
CA GLY A 18 30.37 -14.37 9.99
C GLY A 18 30.21 -13.28 8.93
N ASN A 19 29.57 -12.16 9.28
CA ASN A 19 29.34 -11.07 8.36
C ASN A 19 30.58 -10.20 8.15
N SER A 20 31.00 -10.06 6.90
CA SER A 20 32.20 -9.31 6.48
C SER A 20 31.93 -7.84 6.13
N GLU A 21 30.67 -7.40 6.18
CA GLU A 21 30.30 -6.01 5.94
C GLU A 21 30.40 -5.17 7.23
N ASP A 22 31.29 -4.19 7.26
CA ASP A 22 31.50 -3.32 8.43
C ASP A 22 30.29 -2.43 8.75
N GLY A 23 30.01 -2.24 10.05
CA GLY A 23 29.00 -1.30 10.56
C GLY A 23 27.61 -1.91 10.82
N LEU A 24 26.64 -1.07 11.22
CA LEU A 24 25.23 -1.46 11.33
C LEU A 24 24.58 -1.39 9.96
N HIS A 25 23.86 -2.43 9.56
CA HIS A 25 23.23 -2.50 8.24
C HIS A 25 21.95 -3.35 8.28
N ASN A 26 21.26 -3.44 7.15
CA ASN A 26 19.88 -3.95 7.03
C ASN A 26 18.90 -3.18 7.95
N PRO A 27 18.67 -1.87 7.67
CA PRO A 27 17.75 -1.08 8.46
C PRO A 27 16.31 -1.55 8.24
N ILE A 28 15.57 -1.57 9.34
CA ILE A 28 14.13 -1.68 9.43
C ILE A 28 13.61 -0.29 9.74
N LEU A 29 12.85 0.29 8.83
CA LEU A 29 12.21 1.59 9.03
C LEU A 29 10.76 1.39 9.47
N LYS A 30 10.26 2.25 10.35
CA LYS A 30 8.84 2.32 10.68
C LYS A 30 8.40 3.76 10.67
N PHE A 31 7.23 4.04 10.11
CA PHE A 31 6.64 5.37 10.11
C PHE A 31 5.25 5.29 10.75
N ALA A 32 4.90 6.26 11.59
CA ALA A 32 3.60 6.26 12.25
C ALA A 32 2.42 6.27 11.25
N ASN A 33 2.61 6.93 10.09
CA ASN A 33 1.60 7.05 9.03
C ASN A 33 1.76 5.99 7.92
N LEU A 34 2.62 5.00 8.13
CA LEU A 34 2.75 3.83 7.25
C LEU A 34 2.39 2.59 8.07
N ASN A 35 1.23 2.00 7.78
CA ASN A 35 0.75 0.79 8.44
C ASN A 35 0.87 0.77 9.97
N ASN A 36 0.60 1.90 10.64
CA ASN A 36 0.66 2.03 12.10
C ASN A 36 1.96 1.41 12.69
N TRP A 37 3.13 1.94 12.26
CA TRP A 37 4.44 1.44 12.67
C TRP A 37 4.84 0.06 12.13
N GLU A 38 4.29 -0.38 10.99
CA GLU A 38 4.78 -1.60 10.35
C GLU A 38 6.26 -1.46 9.95
N ALA A 39 6.97 -2.57 10.12
CA ALA A 39 8.37 -2.72 9.79
C ALA A 39 8.58 -2.82 8.27
N MET A 40 9.29 -1.86 7.70
CA MET A 40 9.83 -1.94 6.36
C MET A 40 11.27 -2.45 6.39
N ASP A 41 11.51 -3.64 5.83
CA ASP A 41 12.87 -4.13 5.60
C ASP A 41 13.47 -3.48 4.35
N VAL A 42 14.33 -2.49 4.57
CA VAL A 42 14.97 -1.75 3.47
C VAL A 42 15.83 -2.65 2.60
N GLN A 43 16.43 -3.71 3.15
CA GLN A 43 17.23 -4.62 2.34
C GLN A 43 16.34 -5.43 1.42
N ALA A 44 15.18 -5.90 1.90
CA ALA A 44 14.21 -6.59 1.05
C ALA A 44 13.72 -5.69 -0.10
N PHE A 45 13.48 -4.39 0.15
CA PHE A 45 13.15 -3.44 -0.92
C PHE A 45 14.26 -3.29 -1.95
N ILE A 46 15.52 -3.16 -1.52
CA ILE A 46 16.67 -3.09 -2.43
C ILE A 46 16.79 -4.37 -3.27
N ASP A 47 16.61 -5.52 -2.65
CA ASP A 47 16.75 -6.82 -3.30
C ASP A 47 15.62 -7.07 -4.31
N ASN A 48 14.40 -6.60 -4.00
CA ASN A 48 13.21 -6.74 -4.85
C ASN A 48 13.10 -5.64 -5.93
N SER A 49 13.79 -4.50 -5.78
CA SER A 49 13.73 -3.39 -6.74
C SER A 49 14.83 -3.41 -7.80
N ALA A 50 15.68 -4.44 -7.83
CA ALA A 50 16.82 -4.51 -8.76
C ALA A 50 16.35 -4.66 -10.22
N GLY A 51 16.31 -3.56 -10.99
CA GLY A 51 15.83 -3.59 -12.39
C GLY A 51 15.71 -2.22 -13.09
N GLU A 52 14.96 -2.19 -14.20
CA GLU A 52 14.84 -1.06 -15.14
C GLU A 52 13.95 0.11 -14.64
N HIS A 53 13.21 -0.06 -13.55
CA HIS A 53 12.17 0.89 -13.12
C HIS A 53 12.61 1.92 -12.05
N GLY A 54 13.90 1.95 -11.72
CA GLY A 54 14.45 2.80 -10.67
C GLY A 54 14.32 2.16 -9.28
N ASN A 55 15.33 2.39 -8.43
CA ASN A 55 15.35 1.79 -7.09
C ASN A 55 14.63 2.71 -6.10
N LEU A 56 13.58 2.21 -5.45
CA LEU A 56 12.95 2.88 -4.30
C LEU A 56 14.00 3.17 -3.22
N CYS A 57 14.85 2.19 -2.93
CA CYS A 57 15.96 2.31 -1.98
C CYS A 57 17.27 1.95 -2.68
N LYS A 58 18.32 2.75 -2.46
CA LYS A 58 19.69 2.41 -2.86
C LYS A 58 20.59 2.31 -1.64
N LYS A 59 21.45 1.29 -1.65
CA LYS A 59 22.55 1.12 -0.71
C LYS A 59 23.86 1.45 -1.42
N THR A 60 24.61 2.39 -0.88
CA THR A 60 25.93 2.76 -1.40
C THR A 60 26.99 2.68 -0.31
N LYS A 61 28.23 2.39 -0.70
CA LYS A 61 29.39 2.50 0.19
C LYS A 61 30.00 3.89 0.01
N ALA A 62 30.06 4.65 1.10
CA ALA A 62 30.67 5.98 1.14
C ALA A 62 32.00 5.93 1.92
N ASN A 63 32.76 7.03 1.84
CA ASN A 63 34.00 7.22 2.62
C ASN A 63 35.00 6.07 2.47
N LEU A 64 35.34 5.70 1.23
CA LEU A 64 36.26 4.59 0.93
C LEU A 64 35.82 3.23 1.53
N GLY A 65 34.50 3.01 1.65
CA GLY A 65 33.94 1.78 2.19
C GLY A 65 33.73 1.76 3.70
N ARG A 66 34.03 2.86 4.40
CA ARG A 66 33.89 2.95 5.87
C ARG A 66 32.47 3.30 6.34
N SER A 67 31.57 3.64 5.43
CA SER A 67 30.19 3.99 5.76
C SER A 67 29.25 3.37 4.75
N ILE A 68 28.10 2.91 5.23
CA ILE A 68 26.99 2.45 4.40
C ILE A 68 25.94 3.54 4.42
N VAL A 69 25.51 3.96 3.23
CA VAL A 69 24.48 4.97 3.05
C VAL A 69 23.27 4.30 2.41
N TYR A 70 22.11 4.50 3.04
CA TYR A 70 20.82 4.11 2.52
C TYR A 70 20.06 5.37 2.09
N GLU A 71 19.66 5.45 0.83
CA GLU A 71 18.81 6.52 0.33
C GLU A 71 17.52 5.87 -0.19
N CYS A 72 16.41 6.16 0.48
CA CYS A 72 15.09 5.64 0.13
C CYS A 72 14.16 6.79 -0.24
N GLY A 73 13.48 6.65 -1.38
CA GLY A 73 12.25 7.38 -1.67
C GLY A 73 11.14 6.85 -0.79
N ILE A 74 10.23 7.74 -0.40
CA ILE A 74 9.04 7.39 0.36
C ILE A 74 7.85 8.05 -0.36
N PRO A 75 6.77 7.32 -0.64
CA PRO A 75 5.58 7.89 -1.28
C PRO A 75 5.07 9.12 -0.52
N LYS A 76 4.42 10.05 -1.23
CA LYS A 76 3.74 11.15 -0.57
C LYS A 76 2.51 10.61 0.17
N LEU A 77 2.08 11.34 1.20
CA LEU A 77 0.81 11.04 1.86
C LEU A 77 -0.32 11.03 0.80
N GLY A 78 -1.08 9.94 0.75
CA GLY A 78 -2.16 9.73 -0.23
C GLY A 78 -1.70 9.16 -1.56
N THR A 79 -0.49 8.61 -1.66
CA THR A 79 0.01 7.94 -2.88
C THR A 79 0.61 6.58 -2.53
N SER A 80 0.60 5.66 -3.50
CA SER A 80 1.32 4.39 -3.46
C SER A 80 2.49 4.38 -4.42
N ALA A 81 3.57 3.68 -4.08
CA ALA A 81 4.60 3.32 -5.03
C ALA A 81 5.41 2.11 -4.52
N PHE A 82 5.72 1.18 -5.42
CA PHE A 82 6.60 0.03 -5.13
C PHE A 82 6.11 -0.82 -3.95
N GLY A 83 4.80 -1.09 -3.88
CA GLY A 83 4.20 -1.85 -2.77
C GLY A 83 4.14 -1.11 -1.43
N LEU A 84 4.42 0.19 -1.41
CA LEU A 84 4.32 1.04 -0.22
C LEU A 84 3.25 2.10 -0.40
N SER A 85 2.46 2.32 0.66
CA SER A 85 1.35 3.27 0.63
C SER A 85 1.20 4.03 1.94
N ILE A 86 1.19 5.36 1.88
CA ILE A 86 1.18 6.22 3.09
C ILE A 86 -0.16 6.92 3.23
N TYR A 87 -0.84 6.68 4.34
CA TYR A 87 -2.18 7.18 4.58
C TYR A 87 -2.33 7.74 5.99
N LYS A 88 -3.39 8.53 6.21
CA LYS A 88 -3.75 8.97 7.55
C LYS A 88 -4.28 7.76 8.35
N PRO A 89 -4.01 7.68 9.66
CA PRO A 89 -4.61 6.64 10.48
C PRO A 89 -6.14 6.75 10.49
N VAL A 90 -6.80 5.62 10.74
CA VAL A 90 -8.24 5.58 11.02
C VAL A 90 -8.51 6.41 12.26
N ASP A 91 -9.54 7.25 12.22
CA ASP A 91 -9.99 7.94 13.43
C ASP A 91 -10.87 7.00 14.25
N GLU A 92 -10.31 6.60 15.40
CA GLU A 92 -10.85 5.65 16.39
C GLU A 92 -12.18 6.08 17.02
N SER A 93 -12.62 7.33 16.85
CA SER A 93 -13.89 7.79 17.41
C SER A 93 -15.05 7.08 16.72
N PRO A 94 -15.97 6.45 17.47
CA PRO A 94 -17.03 5.61 16.90
C PRO A 94 -17.98 6.42 16.02
N GLY A 95 -18.57 5.75 15.03
CA GLY A 95 -19.53 6.32 14.09
C GLY A 95 -18.90 6.96 12.86
N PHE A 96 -19.76 7.51 12.01
CA PHE A 96 -19.40 8.12 10.73
C PHE A 96 -20.43 9.19 10.32
N THR A 97 -20.04 10.07 9.40
CA THR A 97 -20.95 11.03 8.76
C THR A 97 -21.60 10.39 7.54
N SER A 98 -22.91 10.17 7.58
CA SER A 98 -23.68 9.67 6.44
C SER A 98 -23.70 10.67 5.28
N GLY A 99 -23.70 10.17 4.06
CA GLY A 99 -23.79 10.89 2.80
C GLY A 99 -23.00 10.19 1.70
N TRP A 100 -22.28 10.99 0.92
CA TRP A 100 -21.38 10.47 -0.09
C TRP A 100 -20.03 10.12 0.55
N CYS A 101 -19.81 8.83 0.82
CA CYS A 101 -18.50 8.32 1.21
C CYS A 101 -17.59 8.21 -0.02
N THR A 102 -16.29 8.26 0.21
CA THR A 102 -15.28 7.99 -0.83
C THR A 102 -14.30 6.94 -0.35
N MET A 103 -13.71 6.19 -1.27
CA MET A 103 -12.59 5.31 -0.98
C MET A 103 -11.50 5.43 -2.02
N HIS A 104 -10.27 5.30 -1.53
CA HIS A 104 -9.08 5.19 -2.35
C HIS A 104 -8.61 3.73 -2.31
N VAL A 105 -8.31 3.17 -3.48
CA VAL A 105 -7.95 1.76 -3.64
C VAL A 105 -6.67 1.67 -4.46
N VAL A 106 -5.73 0.87 -3.96
CA VAL A 106 -4.53 0.45 -4.67
C VAL A 106 -4.55 -1.06 -4.79
N GLN A 107 -4.42 -1.58 -6.00
CA GLN A 107 -4.24 -2.99 -6.29
C GLN A 107 -2.76 -3.24 -6.58
N HIS A 108 -2.14 -4.09 -5.75
CA HIS A 108 -0.76 -4.53 -5.94
C HIS A 108 -0.69 -5.79 -6.81
N GLN A 109 0.25 -5.83 -7.74
CA GLN A 109 0.43 -6.97 -8.65
C GLN A 109 0.96 -8.21 -7.91
N ARG A 110 0.36 -9.36 -8.22
CA ARG A 110 0.82 -10.68 -7.71
C ARG A 110 2.30 -10.93 -8.05
N ASN A 111 3.03 -11.53 -7.13
CA ASN A 111 4.44 -11.90 -7.26
C ASN A 111 5.41 -10.73 -7.56
N GLU A 112 4.99 -9.48 -7.36
CA GLU A 112 5.86 -8.30 -7.48
C GLU A 112 6.06 -7.64 -6.11
N TYR A 113 7.20 -7.01 -5.86
CA TYR A 113 7.49 -6.21 -4.65
C TYR A 113 7.15 -6.88 -3.29
N GLY A 114 7.22 -8.21 -3.21
CA GLY A 114 6.90 -8.96 -1.97
C GLY A 114 5.42 -9.32 -1.80
N ILE A 115 4.59 -8.98 -2.77
CA ILE A 115 3.19 -9.40 -2.86
C ILE A 115 3.14 -10.88 -3.24
N GLY A 116 2.34 -11.65 -2.50
CA GLY A 116 2.23 -13.09 -2.65
C GLY A 116 1.64 -13.55 -3.99
N GLY A 117 1.21 -14.81 -4.05
CA GLY A 117 0.66 -15.40 -5.29
C GLY A 117 -0.70 -14.86 -5.73
N GLU A 118 -1.35 -14.06 -4.88
CA GLU A 118 -2.64 -13.41 -5.15
C GLU A 118 -2.47 -11.89 -5.14
N TYR A 119 -3.43 -11.17 -5.73
CA TYR A 119 -3.49 -9.71 -5.60
C TYR A 119 -3.63 -9.31 -4.14
N ALA A 120 -3.02 -8.18 -3.80
CA ALA A 120 -3.24 -7.51 -2.53
C ALA A 120 -3.80 -6.11 -2.77
N PHE A 121 -4.50 -5.58 -1.78
CA PHE A 121 -5.10 -4.27 -1.86
C PHE A 121 -4.74 -3.40 -0.67
N ASP A 122 -4.50 -2.13 -0.95
CA ASP A 122 -4.73 -1.08 0.01
C ASP A 122 -6.08 -0.45 -0.23
N VAL A 123 -6.80 -0.18 0.85
CA VAL A 123 -8.09 0.50 0.81
C VAL A 123 -8.13 1.50 1.93
N ILE A 124 -8.58 2.71 1.64
CA ILE A 124 -8.91 3.73 2.65
C ILE A 124 -10.34 4.16 2.43
N ILE A 125 -11.14 4.18 3.48
CA ILE A 125 -12.53 4.57 3.44
C ILE A 125 -12.69 5.90 4.18
N TYR A 126 -13.28 6.87 3.51
CA TYR A 126 -13.59 8.19 4.02
C TYR A 126 -15.10 8.36 4.15
N ASP A 127 -15.54 8.94 5.27
CA ASP A 127 -16.93 9.34 5.45
C ASP A 127 -17.29 10.62 4.65
N ALA A 128 -18.55 11.04 4.69
CA ALA A 128 -19.00 12.23 3.96
C ALA A 128 -18.38 13.56 4.46
N ALA A 129 -17.72 13.55 5.63
CA ALA A 129 -16.96 14.68 6.16
C ALA A 129 -15.46 14.59 5.82
N GLY A 130 -15.02 13.56 5.10
CA GLY A 130 -13.63 13.33 4.73
C GLY A 130 -12.77 12.74 5.87
N LYS A 131 -13.39 12.17 6.90
CA LYS A 131 -12.69 11.45 7.98
C LYS A 131 -12.38 10.02 7.53
N VAL A 132 -11.14 9.56 7.78
CA VAL A 132 -10.78 8.14 7.56
C VAL A 132 -11.49 7.29 8.63
N ILE A 133 -12.36 6.39 8.18
CA ILE A 133 -13.20 5.54 9.04
C ILE A 133 -12.92 4.04 8.86
N GLY A 134 -12.05 3.67 7.94
CA GLY A 134 -11.59 2.31 7.76
C GLY A 134 -10.41 2.27 6.81
N SER A 135 -9.54 1.28 6.99
CA SER A 135 -8.45 1.04 6.06
C SER A 135 -7.92 -0.37 6.16
N THR A 136 -7.31 -0.84 5.08
CA THR A 136 -6.42 -2.01 5.06
C THR A 136 -5.25 -1.70 4.15
N GLN A 137 -4.11 -2.37 4.35
CA GLN A 137 -2.96 -2.25 3.44
C GLN A 137 -2.34 -3.61 3.20
N ALA A 138 -1.81 -3.80 1.99
CA ALA A 138 -1.22 -5.01 1.45
C ALA A 138 -2.05 -6.27 1.78
N ALA A 139 -3.37 -6.12 1.86
CA ALA A 139 -4.24 -7.21 2.27
C ALA A 139 -4.52 -8.12 1.08
N PRO A 140 -4.09 -9.39 1.13
CA PRO A 140 -4.32 -10.30 0.03
C PRO A 140 -5.81 -10.62 -0.09
N ILE A 141 -6.28 -10.78 -1.32
CA ILE A 141 -7.59 -11.41 -1.54
C ILE A 141 -7.52 -12.88 -1.10
N ASP A 142 -8.65 -13.41 -0.65
CA ASP A 142 -8.79 -14.85 -0.43
C ASP A 142 -8.72 -15.59 -1.77
N GLY A 143 -7.79 -16.54 -1.89
CA GLY A 143 -7.53 -17.24 -3.15
C GLY A 143 -8.69 -18.11 -3.65
N SER A 144 -9.63 -18.50 -2.76
CA SER A 144 -10.77 -19.36 -3.10
C SER A 144 -11.96 -18.55 -3.62
N SER A 145 -12.34 -17.50 -2.89
CA SER A 145 -13.46 -16.60 -3.21
C SER A 145 -13.06 -15.48 -4.16
N LYS A 146 -11.75 -15.24 -4.32
CA LYS A 146 -11.17 -14.12 -5.06
C LYS A 146 -11.67 -12.76 -4.55
N SER A 147 -11.84 -12.66 -3.23
CA SER A 147 -12.42 -11.47 -2.59
C SER A 147 -11.68 -11.03 -1.33
N LEU A 148 -11.82 -9.75 -0.99
CA LEU A 148 -11.34 -9.13 0.24
C LEU A 148 -12.47 -8.29 0.84
N SER A 149 -12.77 -8.49 2.12
CA SER A 149 -13.75 -7.69 2.87
C SER A 149 -13.04 -6.72 3.79
N VAL A 150 -13.28 -5.42 3.60
CA VAL A 150 -12.66 -4.34 4.39
C VAL A 150 -13.66 -3.81 5.40
N SER A 151 -13.28 -3.89 6.69
CA SER A 151 -14.07 -3.35 7.80
C SER A 151 -13.80 -1.86 8.02
N SER A 152 -14.79 -1.15 8.54
CA SER A 152 -14.74 0.28 8.88
C SER A 152 -15.75 0.59 9.98
N HIS A 153 -15.95 1.88 10.30
CA HIS A 153 -17.05 2.32 11.16
C HIS A 153 -18.44 2.28 10.48
N LEU A 154 -18.51 1.85 9.22
CA LEU A 154 -19.76 1.65 8.52
C LEU A 154 -20.49 0.37 8.98
N PRO A 155 -21.82 0.28 8.78
CA PRO A 155 -22.59 -0.91 9.15
C PRO A 155 -22.25 -2.19 8.35
N TYR A 156 -21.73 -2.05 7.13
CA TYR A 156 -21.36 -3.16 6.25
C TYR A 156 -19.87 -3.08 5.87
N THR A 157 -19.30 -4.21 5.45
CA THR A 157 -17.98 -4.23 4.83
C THR A 157 -18.04 -3.67 3.41
N VAL A 158 -16.91 -3.13 2.97
CA VAL A 158 -16.67 -2.94 1.53
C VAL A 158 -15.98 -4.20 1.03
N ASP A 159 -16.61 -4.89 0.09
CA ASP A 159 -16.05 -6.09 -0.52
C ASP A 159 -15.44 -5.77 -1.88
N LEU A 160 -14.19 -6.20 -2.08
CA LEU A 160 -13.43 -6.11 -3.32
C LEU A 160 -13.34 -7.51 -3.92
N ILE A 161 -13.63 -7.65 -5.21
CA ILE A 161 -13.60 -8.94 -5.92
C ILE A 161 -12.75 -8.78 -7.17
N ALA A 162 -11.72 -9.62 -7.30
CA ALA A 162 -10.77 -9.59 -8.41
C ALA A 162 -10.60 -11.00 -9.01
N SER A 163 -11.29 -11.29 -10.11
CA SER A 163 -11.44 -12.64 -10.69
C SER A 163 -10.17 -13.28 -11.27
N GLY A 164 -9.04 -12.57 -11.26
CA GLY A 164 -7.70 -13.16 -11.39
C GLY A 164 -6.96 -12.87 -12.71
N GLY A 165 -7.64 -12.37 -13.75
CA GLY A 165 -6.99 -11.88 -14.96
C GLY A 165 -6.45 -10.46 -14.78
N ASP A 166 -5.27 -10.15 -15.33
CA ASP A 166 -4.75 -8.78 -15.33
C ASP A 166 -5.71 -7.83 -16.07
N ALA A 167 -6.51 -8.31 -17.02
CA ALA A 167 -7.50 -7.49 -17.74
C ALA A 167 -8.89 -7.45 -17.07
N ASP A 168 -9.12 -8.23 -16.02
CA ASP A 168 -10.44 -8.32 -15.38
C ASP A 168 -10.70 -7.05 -14.54
N PRO A 169 -11.95 -6.56 -14.48
CA PRO A 169 -12.27 -5.45 -13.61
C PRO A 169 -12.29 -5.90 -12.15
N VAL A 170 -11.94 -4.99 -11.24
CA VAL A 170 -12.24 -5.14 -9.82
C VAL A 170 -13.69 -4.72 -9.60
N VAL A 171 -14.46 -5.58 -8.96
CA VAL A 171 -15.85 -5.32 -8.57
C VAL A 171 -15.90 -4.96 -7.09
N PHE A 172 -16.65 -3.92 -6.78
CA PHE A 172 -16.81 -3.38 -5.43
C PHE A 172 -18.26 -3.54 -4.98
N LYS A 173 -18.45 -3.85 -3.70
CA LYS A 173 -19.78 -3.95 -3.10
C LYS A 173 -19.82 -3.29 -1.73
N TYR A 174 -20.96 -2.67 -1.42
CA TYR A 174 -21.26 -2.16 -0.10
C TYR A 174 -22.78 -2.17 0.14
N GLY A 175 -23.24 -3.05 1.04
CA GLY A 175 -24.67 -3.33 1.19
C GLY A 175 -25.27 -3.79 -0.14
N ASP A 176 -26.30 -3.09 -0.61
CA ASP A 176 -26.96 -3.38 -1.90
C ASP A 176 -26.32 -2.65 -3.10
N GLN A 177 -25.27 -1.86 -2.89
CA GLN A 177 -24.55 -1.18 -3.96
C GLN A 177 -23.49 -2.10 -4.57
N THR A 178 -23.35 -2.06 -5.89
CA THR A 178 -22.29 -2.76 -6.63
C THR A 178 -21.80 -1.88 -7.77
N TRP A 179 -20.50 -1.72 -7.89
CA TRP A 179 -19.87 -0.93 -8.94
C TRP A 179 -18.54 -1.54 -9.38
N GLN A 180 -18.03 -1.09 -10.51
CA GLN A 180 -16.76 -1.52 -11.07
C GLN A 180 -16.16 -0.40 -11.93
N ASN A 181 -15.00 -0.64 -12.53
CA ASN A 181 -14.32 0.30 -13.39
C ASN A 181 -15.27 0.89 -14.46
N GLY A 182 -15.23 2.22 -14.62
CA GLY A 182 -16.03 2.96 -15.59
C GLY A 182 -17.46 3.28 -15.13
N ASP A 183 -17.84 2.90 -13.90
CA ASP A 183 -19.11 3.33 -13.33
C ASP A 183 -19.07 4.81 -12.91
N GLY A 184 -19.61 5.67 -13.77
CA GLY A 184 -19.71 7.11 -13.52
C GLY A 184 -20.63 7.48 -12.35
N SER A 185 -21.56 6.60 -11.95
CA SER A 185 -22.44 6.87 -10.80
C SER A 185 -21.71 6.77 -9.47
N HIS A 186 -20.65 5.94 -9.41
CA HIS A 186 -19.75 5.77 -8.27
C HIS A 186 -18.40 6.47 -8.47
N GLN A 187 -18.28 7.29 -9.53
CA GLN A 187 -17.05 8.01 -9.90
C GLN A 187 -15.80 7.10 -9.89
N ASN A 188 -15.95 5.84 -10.30
CA ASN A 188 -14.85 4.87 -10.17
C ASN A 188 -13.78 5.12 -11.22
N THR A 189 -12.61 5.58 -10.75
CA THR A 189 -11.44 5.85 -11.60
C THR A 189 -10.43 4.71 -11.64
N LEU A 190 -10.64 3.60 -10.92
CA LEU A 190 -9.73 2.47 -10.93
C LEU A 190 -9.73 1.82 -12.33
N GLY A 191 -8.68 2.11 -13.10
CA GLY A 191 -8.58 1.80 -14.53
C GLY A 191 -7.96 0.44 -14.87
N ASN A 192 -8.24 -0.04 -16.09
CA ASN A 192 -7.57 -1.16 -16.75
C ASN A 192 -7.02 -0.63 -18.09
N GLY A 193 -5.77 -0.99 -18.43
CA GLY A 193 -5.16 -0.69 -19.73
C GLY A 193 -3.99 0.30 -19.66
N PRO A 194 -3.13 0.39 -20.69
CA PRO A 194 -1.81 1.05 -20.64
C PRO A 194 -1.82 2.56 -20.32
N GLU A 195 -2.98 3.22 -20.44
CA GLU A 195 -3.14 4.66 -20.14
C GLU A 195 -3.55 4.92 -18.68
N ASN A 196 -4.06 3.89 -17.99
CA ASN A 196 -4.36 3.84 -16.55
C ASN A 196 -3.70 2.59 -15.95
N GLY A 197 -2.57 2.18 -16.54
CA GLY A 197 -1.99 0.86 -16.41
C GLY A 197 -1.08 0.77 -15.20
N TYR A 198 -0.57 -0.44 -14.93
CA TYR A 198 0.37 -0.72 -13.86
C TYR A 198 1.57 0.24 -13.92
N GLU A 199 1.49 1.37 -13.23
CA GLU A 199 2.64 2.25 -13.06
C GLU A 199 3.39 1.71 -11.86
N TYR A 200 4.62 1.27 -12.08
CA TYR A 200 5.44 0.61 -11.05
C TYR A 200 4.83 -0.68 -10.47
N GLY A 201 3.94 -1.36 -11.20
CA GLY A 201 3.34 -2.63 -10.78
C GLY A 201 2.00 -2.50 -10.04
N ASP A 202 1.47 -1.28 -9.86
CA ASP A 202 0.24 -1.06 -9.09
C ASP A 202 -0.85 -0.38 -9.93
N ARG A 203 -2.12 -0.62 -9.60
CA ARG A 203 -3.27 0.16 -10.12
C ARG A 203 -3.90 0.95 -8.98
N GLU A 204 -4.10 2.24 -9.16
CA GLU A 204 -4.75 3.09 -8.16
C GLU A 204 -6.02 3.76 -8.70
N GLY A 205 -6.95 4.07 -7.80
CA GLY A 205 -8.18 4.75 -8.16
C GLY A 205 -8.99 5.20 -6.95
N ASP A 206 -9.85 6.17 -7.20
CA ASP A 206 -10.82 6.70 -6.27
C ASP A 206 -12.22 6.32 -6.73
N MET A 207 -13.12 6.20 -5.77
CA MET A 207 -14.53 5.93 -6.02
C MET A 207 -15.36 6.41 -4.85
N GLY A 208 -16.66 6.58 -5.05
CA GLY A 208 -17.60 6.96 -4.01
C GLY A 208 -18.83 6.08 -3.99
N PHE A 209 -19.51 6.07 -2.85
CA PHE A 209 -20.69 5.26 -2.61
C PHE A 209 -21.52 5.90 -1.51
N ASN A 210 -22.81 5.57 -1.45
CA ASN A 210 -23.66 6.08 -0.39
C ASN A 210 -23.41 5.29 0.89
N CYS A 211 -23.16 6.02 1.96
CA CYS A 211 -23.12 5.56 3.34
C CYS A 211 -24.04 6.48 4.16
#